data_AF-A0AAV5BBM6-F1
#
_entry.id   AF-A0AAV5BBM6-F1
#
_cell.length_a   1.000
_cell.length_b   1.000
_cell.length_c   1.000
_cell.angle_alpha   90.00
_cell.angle_beta   90.00
_cell.angle_gamma   90.00
#
_symmetry.space_group_name_H-M   'P 1'
#
loop_
_entity.id
_entity.type
_entity.pdbx_description
1 polymer ?
#
loop_
_entity_poly.entity_id
_entity_poly.type
_entity_poly.pdbx_seq_one_letter_code
_entity_poly.pdbx_strand_id
1 'polypeptide(L)'
;METRKKINTLLVDYLEKNEYRLDRERRTHHALDSIKAYYKNAGGNTDSIKIEINYILRAHVYDPIIIKSKNYGLIKDIEIRTLDPIEIYGSKLVALMSRSTPRDLYDFFYMINSKRFNEEEIQKIKKCAVFYQL
;
A
#
# COMPACT_ATOMS: atom_id res chain seq x y z
N MET A 1 4.96 -12.04 -17.92
CA MET A 1 5.54 -12.84 -16.82
C MET A 1 6.99 -12.48 -16.52
N GLU A 2 7.78 -12.10 -17.52
CA GLU A 2 9.21 -11.76 -17.37
C GLU A 2 9.48 -10.52 -16.50
N THR A 3 8.72 -9.43 -16.69
CA THR A 3 8.82 -8.22 -15.84
C THR A 3 8.53 -8.51 -14.37
N ARG A 4 7.55 -9.37 -14.07
CA ARG A 4 7.23 -9.79 -12.69
C ARG A 4 8.40 -10.54 -12.06
N LYS A 5 8.99 -11.50 -12.77
CA LYS A 5 10.18 -12.22 -12.30
C LYS A 5 11.32 -11.23 -12.03
N LYS A 6 11.57 -10.28 -12.92
CA LYS A 6 12.60 -9.25 -12.76
C LYS A 6 12.38 -8.38 -11.52
N ILE A 7 11.14 -7.89 -11.29
CA ILE A 7 10.79 -7.11 -10.09
C ILE A 7 11.04 -7.94 -8.84
N ASN A 8 10.59 -9.19 -8.82
CA ASN A 8 10.74 -10.08 -7.68
C ASN A 8 12.22 -10.34 -7.35
N THR A 9 13.04 -10.70 -8.35
CA THR A 9 14.48 -10.91 -8.19
C THR A 9 15.17 -9.66 -7.66
N LEU A 10 14.94 -8.49 -8.27
CA LEU A 10 15.56 -7.24 -7.82
C LEU A 10 15.21 -6.91 -6.36
N LEU A 11 13.96 -7.13 -5.96
CA LEU A 11 13.52 -6.86 -4.59
C LEU A 11 14.13 -7.85 -3.59
N VAL A 12 14.16 -9.14 -3.93
CA VAL A 12 14.76 -10.19 -3.09
C VAL A 12 16.25 -9.93 -2.90
N ASP A 13 16.99 -9.71 -3.99
CA ASP A 13 18.42 -9.44 -3.96
C ASP A 13 18.73 -8.20 -3.11
N TYR A 14 17.92 -7.15 -3.25
CA TYR A 14 18.05 -5.94 -2.45
C TYR A 14 17.83 -6.23 -0.95
N LEU A 15 16.79 -6.97 -0.60
CA LEU A 15 16.48 -7.28 0.80
C LEU A 15 17.57 -8.17 1.43
N GLU A 16 17.99 -9.23 0.76
CA GLU A 16 19.03 -10.12 1.27
C GLU A 16 20.39 -9.40 1.41
N LYS A 17 20.73 -8.52 0.46
CA LYS A 17 21.93 -7.66 0.55
C LYS A 17 21.90 -6.70 1.74
N ASN A 18 20.71 -6.31 2.19
CA ASN A 18 20.51 -5.45 3.36
C ASN A 18 20.16 -6.27 4.63
N GLU A 19 20.58 -7.53 4.68
CA GLU A 19 20.48 -8.40 5.86
C GLU A 19 19.04 -8.76 6.29
N TYR A 20 18.04 -8.52 5.44
CA TYR A 20 16.70 -9.02 5.69
C TYR A 20 16.64 -10.53 5.43
N ARG A 21 16.08 -11.28 6.38
CA ARG A 21 15.82 -12.71 6.20
C ARG A 21 14.43 -12.89 5.60
N LEU A 22 14.30 -13.59 4.49
CA LEU A 22 12.99 -13.83 3.85
C LEU A 22 12.39 -15.17 4.29
N ASP A 23 11.07 -15.26 4.32
CA ASP A 23 10.39 -16.55 4.52
C ASP A 23 10.66 -17.51 3.34
N ARG A 24 10.81 -18.80 3.63
CA ARG A 24 11.04 -19.84 2.62
C ARG A 24 9.75 -20.19 1.87
N GLU A 25 8.60 -20.05 2.53
CA GLU A 25 7.28 -20.32 1.95
C GLU A 25 6.73 -19.11 1.20
N ARG A 26 7.20 -18.93 -0.04
CA ARG A 26 6.65 -17.92 -0.94
C ARG A 26 5.26 -18.36 -1.38
N ARG A 27 4.21 -17.71 -0.89
CA ARG A 27 2.86 -17.86 -1.45
C ARG A 27 2.78 -17.07 -2.75
N THR A 28 3.24 -17.66 -3.85
CA THR A 28 3.05 -17.10 -5.19
C THR A 28 1.64 -17.44 -5.66
N HIS A 29 0.70 -16.50 -5.52
CA HIS A 29 -0.59 -16.63 -6.19
C HIS A 29 -0.47 -16.07 -7.61
N HIS A 30 -1.30 -16.52 -8.56
CA HIS A 30 -1.25 -16.02 -9.95
C HIS A 30 -1.36 -14.48 -10.04
N ALA A 31 -2.01 -13.85 -9.07
CA ALA A 31 -2.32 -12.42 -9.00
C ALA A 31 -1.37 -11.54 -8.18
N LEU A 32 -0.63 -12.13 -7.25
CA LEU A 32 -0.04 -11.44 -6.10
C LEU A 32 1.32 -12.05 -5.75
N ASP A 33 2.31 -11.19 -5.52
CA ASP A 33 3.50 -11.56 -4.74
C ASP A 33 3.34 -11.05 -3.31
N SER A 34 3.61 -11.92 -2.34
CA SER A 34 3.57 -11.61 -0.91
C SER A 34 4.88 -12.08 -0.28
N ILE A 35 5.67 -11.13 0.22
CA ILE A 35 7.00 -11.35 0.80
C ILE A 35 6.95 -10.90 2.26
N LYS A 36 7.44 -11.75 3.16
CA LYS A 36 7.66 -11.40 4.56
C LYS A 36 9.16 -11.33 4.82
N ALA A 37 9.65 -10.13 5.08
CA ALA A 37 11.06 -9.83 5.32
C ALA A 37 11.29 -9.56 6.80
N TYR A 38 12.14 -10.35 7.43
CA TYR A 38 12.48 -10.26 8.84
C TYR A 38 13.75 -9.44 9.04
N TYR A 39 13.78 -8.63 10.09
CA TYR A 39 14.93 -7.80 10.44
C TYR A 39 15.10 -7.72 11.96
N LYS A 40 16.29 -7.33 12.42
CA LYS A 40 16.54 -7.04 13.84
C LYS A 40 16.26 -5.57 14.11
N ASN A 41 15.31 -5.27 14.99
CA ASN A 41 14.97 -3.90 15.35
C ASN A 41 16.01 -3.30 16.32
N ALA A 42 15.89 -2.00 16.60
CA ALA A 42 16.80 -1.26 17.49
C ALA A 42 16.83 -1.80 18.94
N GLY A 43 15.79 -2.52 19.36
CA GLY A 43 15.73 -3.21 20.66
C GLY A 43 16.33 -4.62 20.65
N GLY A 44 16.87 -5.07 19.51
CA GLY A 44 17.46 -6.40 19.34
C GLY A 44 16.47 -7.53 19.08
N ASN A 45 15.17 -7.23 18.99
CA ASN A 45 14.13 -8.22 18.69
C ASN A 45 14.02 -8.45 17.18
N THR A 46 13.50 -9.61 16.78
CA THR A 46 13.18 -9.88 15.38
C THR A 46 11.78 -9.38 15.05
N ASP A 47 11.69 -8.43 14.13
CA ASP A 47 10.44 -7.92 13.56
C ASP A 47 10.33 -8.31 12.08
N SER A 48 9.18 -8.02 11.47
CA SER A 48 8.96 -8.30 10.04
C SER A 48 8.19 -7.21 9.32
N ILE A 49 8.58 -6.95 8.07
CA ILE A 49 7.86 -6.13 7.09
C ILE A 49 7.20 -7.07 6.09
N LYS A 50 5.92 -6.83 5.80
CA LYS A 50 5.18 -7.54 4.76
C LYS A 50 5.09 -6.65 3.51
N ILE A 51 5.51 -7.17 2.36
CA ILE A 51 5.49 -6.48 1.07
C ILE A 51 4.53 -7.25 0.15
N GLU A 52 3.53 -6.56 -0.39
CA GLU A 52 2.52 -7.13 -1.27
C GLU A 52 2.47 -6.37 -2.60
N ILE A 53 2.62 -7.10 -3.71
CA ILE A 53 2.60 -6.54 -5.07
C ILE A 53 1.46 -7.18 -5.85
N ASN A 54 0.42 -6.40 -6.13
CA ASN A 54 -0.74 -6.82 -6.91
C ASN A 54 -0.52 -6.54 -8.40
N TYR A 55 -0.79 -7.54 -9.26
CA TYR A 55 -0.58 -7.44 -10.70
C TYR A 55 -1.87 -7.39 -11.54
N ILE A 56 -3.04 -7.51 -10.93
CA ILE A 56 -4.34 -7.68 -11.63
C ILE A 56 -5.13 -6.37 -11.75
N LEU A 57 -5.11 -5.50 -10.74
CA LEU A 57 -5.79 -4.19 -10.82
C LEU A 57 -4.90 -3.18 -11.54
N ARG A 58 -5.17 -2.92 -12.83
CA ARG A 58 -4.32 -2.08 -13.70
C ARG A 58 -4.98 -0.83 -14.26
N ALA A 59 -6.27 -0.62 -14.03
CA ALA A 59 -6.94 0.61 -14.43
C ALA A 59 -7.08 1.49 -13.18
N HIS A 60 -6.12 2.38 -12.99
CA HIS A 60 -6.26 3.49 -12.06
C HIS A 60 -7.25 4.50 -12.66
N VAL A 61 -8.15 5.02 -11.84
CA VAL A 61 -9.11 6.05 -12.27
C VAL A 61 -8.38 7.36 -12.50
N TYR A 62 -7.35 7.62 -11.70
CA TYR A 62 -6.49 8.80 -11.83
C TYR A 62 -5.04 8.40 -12.09
N ASP A 63 -4.28 9.30 -12.70
CA ASP A 63 -2.84 9.10 -12.86
C ASP A 63 -2.13 9.03 -11.50
N PRO A 64 -1.12 8.16 -11.34
CA PRO A 64 -0.32 8.14 -10.12
C PRO A 64 0.38 9.48 -9.90
N ILE A 65 0.40 9.94 -8.65
CA ILE A 65 1.03 11.19 -8.24
C ILE A 65 2.36 10.93 -7.52
N ILE A 66 3.22 11.95 -7.44
CA ILE A 66 4.41 11.94 -6.60
C ILE A 66 4.12 12.76 -5.35
N ILE A 67 4.31 12.16 -4.17
CA ILE A 67 4.21 12.84 -2.88
C ILE A 67 5.54 12.79 -2.15
N LYS A 68 5.75 13.73 -1.22
CA LYS A 68 6.85 13.67 -0.26
C LYS A 68 6.38 12.99 1.02
N SER A 69 7.18 12.06 1.54
CA SER A 69 6.92 11.46 2.83
C SER A 69 6.97 12.51 3.93
N LYS A 70 6.28 12.25 5.05
CA LYS A 70 6.44 13.09 6.24
C LYS A 70 7.90 13.03 6.69
N ASN A 71 8.45 14.19 7.05
CA ASN A 71 9.77 14.25 7.66
C ASN A 71 9.65 13.82 9.13
N TYR A 72 10.30 12.71 9.49
CA TYR A 72 10.31 12.17 10.85
C TYR A 72 11.61 12.52 11.60
N GLY A 73 12.44 13.43 11.07
CA GLY A 73 13.70 13.89 11.63
C GLY A 73 14.86 12.89 11.45
N LEU A 74 14.62 11.61 11.71
CA LEU A 74 15.59 10.51 11.57
C LEU A 74 15.77 10.06 10.12
N ILE A 75 14.72 10.21 9.32
CA ILE A 75 14.69 9.82 7.91
C ILE A 75 14.30 11.07 7.13
N LYS A 76 15.14 11.46 6.17
CA LYS A 76 14.83 12.56 5.24
C LYS A 76 13.54 12.26 4.50
N ASP A 77 12.81 13.30 4.11
CA ASP A 77 11.67 13.12 3.23
C ASP A 77 12.11 12.47 1.92
N ILE A 78 11.34 11.47 1.48
CA ILE A 78 11.56 10.76 0.23
C ILE A 78 10.39 11.03 -0.70
N GLU A 79 10.68 11.12 -1.99
CA GLU A 79 9.65 11.20 -3.01
C GLU A 79 9.13 9.80 -3.33
N ILE A 80 7.82 9.63 -3.24
CA ILE A 80 7.14 8.35 -3.40
C ILE A 80 6.07 8.52 -4.48
N ARG A 81 6.10 7.63 -5.47
CA ARG A 81 5.00 7.49 -6.43
C ARG A 81 3.88 6.70 -5.78
N THR A 82 2.69 7.28 -5.71
CA THR A 82 1.50 6.72 -5.06
C THR A 82 0.26 6.89 -5.92
N LEU A 83 -0.80 6.16 -5.60
CA LEU A 83 -2.13 6.43 -6.15
C LEU A 83 -2.66 7.78 -5.65
N ASP A 84 -3.55 8.37 -6.45
CA ASP A 84 -4.28 9.57 -6.05
C ASP A 84 -5.06 9.30 -4.74
N PRO A 85 -5.04 10.22 -3.75
CA PRO A 85 -5.76 10.05 -2.50
C PRO A 85 -7.25 9.75 -2.66
N ILE A 86 -7.91 10.31 -3.69
CA ILE A 86 -9.32 10.04 -4.00
C ILE A 86 -9.50 8.55 -4.32
N GLU A 87 -8.58 7.98 -5.11
CA GLU A 87 -8.60 6.58 -5.49
C GLU A 87 -8.33 5.66 -4.29
N ILE A 88 -7.35 6.03 -3.45
CA ILE A 88 -7.03 5.30 -2.22
C ILE A 88 -8.26 5.24 -1.31
N TYR A 89 -8.93 6.38 -1.06
CA TYR A 89 -10.10 6.40 -0.20
C TYR A 89 -11.33 5.73 -0.84
N GLY A 90 -11.45 5.75 -2.18
CA GLY A 90 -12.46 4.96 -2.89
C GLY A 90 -12.30 3.47 -2.63
N SER A 91 -11.08 2.94 -2.77
CA SER A 91 -10.80 1.52 -2.47
C SER A 91 -10.95 1.19 -0.98
N LYS A 92 -10.60 2.12 -0.08
CA LYS A 92 -10.87 1.96 1.37
C LYS A 92 -12.36 1.94 1.68
N LEU A 93 -13.20 2.68 0.96
CA LEU A 93 -14.66 2.65 1.17
C LEU A 93 -15.20 1.27 0.82
N VAL A 94 -14.77 0.69 -0.30
CA VAL A 94 -15.10 -0.69 -0.69
C VAL A 94 -14.65 -1.68 0.38
N ALA A 95 -13.42 -1.55 0.90
CA ALA A 95 -12.91 -2.39 1.98
C ALA A 95 -13.74 -2.23 3.26
N LEU A 96 -14.06 -1.00 3.68
CA LEU A 96 -14.90 -0.74 4.84
C LEU A 96 -16.27 -1.41 4.70
N MET A 97 -16.93 -1.27 3.54
CA MET A 97 -18.26 -1.85 3.30
C MET A 97 -18.26 -3.38 3.22
N SER A 98 -17.15 -3.98 2.78
CA SER A 98 -17.06 -5.44 2.58
C SER A 98 -16.60 -6.21 3.82
N ARG A 99 -15.61 -5.71 4.56
CA ARG A 99 -15.01 -6.42 5.71
C ARG A 99 -15.20 -5.71 7.06
N SER A 100 -15.61 -4.44 7.07
CA SER A 100 -15.96 -3.67 8.27
C SER A 100 -14.92 -3.74 9.41
N THR A 101 -13.62 -3.66 9.08
CA THR A 101 -12.59 -3.79 10.13
C THR A 101 -12.43 -2.49 10.92
N PRO A 102 -12.07 -2.54 12.22
CA PRO A 102 -11.88 -1.34 13.03
C PRO A 102 -10.85 -0.34 12.46
N ARG A 103 -9.86 -0.83 11.71
CA ARG A 103 -8.84 0.01 11.05
C ARG A 103 -9.45 0.86 9.93
N ASP A 104 -10.28 0.25 9.08
CA ASP A 104 -10.96 0.97 8.01
C ASP A 104 -11.89 2.04 8.60
N LEU A 105 -12.60 1.73 9.68
CA LEU A 105 -13.46 2.68 10.37
C LEU A 105 -12.67 3.88 10.91
N TYR A 106 -11.53 3.63 11.57
CA TYR A 106 -10.66 4.68 12.09
C TYR A 106 -10.14 5.58 10.97
N ASP A 107 -9.71 5.01 9.85
CA ASP A 107 -9.21 5.78 8.70
C ASP A 107 -10.27 6.75 8.14
N PHE A 108 -11.53 6.33 8.07
CA PHE A 108 -12.64 7.19 7.64
C PHE A 108 -13.00 8.22 8.69
N PHE A 109 -13.06 7.84 9.97
CA PHE A 109 -13.28 8.78 11.06
C PHE A 109 -12.22 9.89 11.06
N TYR A 110 -10.94 9.52 10.93
CA TYR A 110 -9.84 10.48 10.85
C TYR A 110 -9.94 11.37 9.60
N MET A 111 -10.27 10.80 8.44
CA MET A 111 -10.47 11.55 7.20
C MET A 111 -11.56 12.63 7.35
N ILE A 112 -12.70 12.26 7.94
CA ILE A 112 -13.84 13.17 8.12
C ILE A 112 -13.47 14.28 9.11
N ASN A 113 -12.91 13.93 10.27
CA ASN A 113 -12.58 14.91 11.31
C ASN A 113 -11.45 15.85 10.92
N SER A 114 -10.50 15.37 10.12
CA SER A 114 -9.41 16.22 9.60
C SER A 114 -9.86 17.13 8.46
N LYS A 115 -11.12 17.02 7.98
CA LYS A 115 -11.65 17.75 6.81
C LYS A 115 -10.70 17.67 5.62
N ARG A 116 -10.14 16.48 5.41
CA ARG A 116 -9.07 16.26 4.43
C ARG A 116 -9.52 16.45 2.98
N PHE A 117 -10.83 16.28 2.74
CA PHE A 117 -11.45 16.40 1.43
C PHE A 117 -12.65 17.34 1.50
N ASN A 118 -12.84 18.15 0.46
CA ASN A 118 -14.04 18.95 0.26
C ASN A 118 -15.20 18.09 -0.29
N GLU A 119 -16.40 18.68 -0.38
CA GLU A 119 -17.59 17.94 -0.82
C GLU A 119 -17.44 17.36 -2.23
N GLU A 120 -16.82 18.07 -3.17
CA GLU A 120 -16.59 17.59 -4.54
C GLU A 120 -15.67 16.36 -4.55
N GLU A 121 -14.59 16.39 -3.77
CA GLU A 121 -13.66 15.28 -3.61
C GLU A 121 -14.33 14.06 -2.95
N ILE A 122 -15.18 14.28 -1.96
CA ILE A 122 -16.00 13.21 -1.35
C ILE A 122 -16.91 12.56 -2.40
N GLN A 123 -17.52 13.35 -3.30
CA GLN A 123 -18.32 12.78 -4.40
C GLN A 123 -17.45 11.99 -5.38
N LYS A 124 -16.22 12.42 -5.66
CA LYS A 124 -15.26 11.65 -6.48
C LYS A 124 -14.86 10.34 -5.79
N ILE A 125 -14.62 10.33 -4.48
CA ILE A 125 -14.33 9.12 -3.69
C ILE A 125 -15.47 8.09 -3.83
N LYS A 126 -16.73 8.53 -3.72
CA LYS A 126 -17.90 7.66 -3.90
C LYS A 126 -17.95 7.05 -5.30
N LYS A 127 -17.65 7.83 -6.34
CA LYS A 127 -17.58 7.33 -7.73
C LYS A 127 -16.46 6.31 -7.92
N CYS A 128 -15.28 6.56 -7.35
CA CYS A 128 -14.20 5.57 -7.34
C CYS A 128 -14.60 4.28 -6.62
N ALA A 129 -15.31 4.38 -5.49
CA ALA A 129 -15.80 3.20 -4.78
C ALA A 129 -16.73 2.35 -5.65
N VAL A 130 -17.64 2.97 -6.41
CA VAL A 130 -18.49 2.26 -7.38
C VAL A 130 -17.64 1.58 -8.46
N PHE A 131 -16.63 2.25 -9.00
CA PHE A 131 -15.72 1.68 -10.00
C PHE A 131 -14.96 0.44 -9.48
N TYR A 132 -14.47 0.46 -8.23
CA TYR A 132 -13.74 -0.66 -7.63
C TYR A 132 -14.62 -1.77 -7.02
N GLN A 133 -15.93 -1.55 -6.94
CA GLN A 133 -16.89 -2.55 -6.49
C GLN A 133 -17.31 -3.49 -7.64
N LEU A 134 -17.16 -3.05 -8.89
CA LEU A 134 -17.41 -3.81 -10.12
C LEU A 134 -16.26 -4.78 -10.42
#